data_AF-A0A2W6DD38-F1
#
_entry.id   AF-A0A2W6DD38-F1
#
_cell.length_a   1.000
_cell.length_b   1.000
_cell.length_c   1.000
_cell.angle_alpha   90.00
_cell.angle_beta   90.00
_cell.angle_gamma   90.00
#
_symmetry.space_group_name_H-M   'P 1'
#
loop_
_entity.id
_entity.type
_entity.pdbx_description
1 polymer ?
#
loop_
_entity_poly.entity_id
_entity_poly.type
_entity_poly.pdbx_seq_one_letter_code
_entity_poly.pdbx_strand_id
1 'polypeptide(L)'
;MNRHRAEIDAAHAVYDQTPLDQPDEWGDLASFRQAAAPIVGVGIDAVEADRFRRCLERCPGLAGRLFTEAELAYGERFADPTPRLAGRFAAKEAAMKALGVGLGAFGWHDVEVTRTVGGAPGLAVVGRAADLAGRQGVVAWRG
;
A
#
# COMPACT_ATOMS: atom_id res chain seq x y z
N MET A 1 6.45 -33.84 22.27
CA MET A 1 6.80 -32.89 21.17
C MET A 1 6.35 -33.54 19.87
N ASN A 2 5.39 -32.94 19.15
CA ASN A 2 4.62 -33.64 18.12
C ASN A 2 5.36 -33.66 16.77
N ARG A 3 5.60 -34.86 16.21
CA ARG A 3 6.43 -35.13 15.02
C ARG A 3 6.06 -34.29 13.80
N HIS A 4 4.78 -33.96 13.69
CA HIS A 4 4.18 -33.20 12.59
C HIS A 4 4.60 -31.71 12.55
N ARG A 5 4.91 -31.10 13.69
CA ARG A 5 5.39 -29.70 13.75
C ARG A 5 6.82 -29.59 13.21
N ALA A 6 7.65 -30.58 13.54
CA ALA A 6 9.04 -30.63 13.11
C ALA A 6 9.18 -30.86 11.59
N GLU A 7 8.26 -31.60 10.98
CA GLU A 7 8.23 -31.81 9.52
C GLU A 7 7.88 -30.52 8.76
N ILE A 8 6.94 -29.71 9.29
CA ILE A 8 6.57 -28.41 8.71
C ILE A 8 7.74 -27.42 8.83
N ASP A 9 8.34 -27.31 10.01
CA ASP A 9 9.47 -26.40 10.24
C ASP A 9 10.70 -26.79 9.40
N ALA A 10 10.94 -28.09 9.18
CA ALA A 10 11.99 -28.60 8.31
C ALA A 10 11.72 -28.32 6.82
N ALA A 11 10.46 -28.42 6.37
CA ALA A 11 10.08 -28.06 5.01
C ALA A 11 10.33 -26.57 4.75
N HIS A 12 9.98 -25.68 5.69
CA HIS A 12 10.27 -24.25 5.59
C HIS A 12 11.77 -23.93 5.50
N ALA A 13 12.61 -24.65 6.26
CA ALA A 13 14.06 -24.45 6.25
C ALA A 13 14.74 -24.88 4.93
N VAL A 14 14.17 -25.84 4.20
CA VAL A 14 14.66 -26.24 2.87
C VAL A 14 14.32 -25.19 1.81
N TYR A 15 13.17 -24.51 1.94
CA TYR A 15 12.82 -23.41 1.04
C TYR A 15 13.82 -22.25 1.13
N ASP A 16 14.31 -21.89 2.32
CA ASP A 16 15.27 -20.78 2.48
C ASP A 16 16.64 -21.03 1.82
N GLN A 17 16.96 -22.26 1.41
CA GLN A 17 18.27 -22.62 0.83
C GLN A 17 18.33 -22.53 -0.69
N THR A 18 17.20 -22.40 -1.39
CA THR A 18 17.16 -22.32 -2.86
C THR A 18 17.40 -20.89 -3.36
N PRO A 19 18.44 -20.63 -4.17
CA PRO A 19 18.74 -19.32 -4.75
C PRO A 19 17.56 -18.74 -5.55
N LEU A 20 17.28 -17.45 -5.36
CA LEU A 20 16.10 -16.75 -5.89
C LEU A 20 16.10 -16.54 -7.41
N ASP A 21 17.25 -16.72 -8.06
CA ASP A 21 17.51 -16.37 -9.46
C ASP A 21 17.52 -17.58 -10.40
N GLN A 22 17.30 -18.80 -9.90
CA GLN A 22 17.29 -20.01 -10.71
C GLN A 22 15.89 -20.66 -10.77
N PRO A 23 15.37 -20.96 -11.97
CA PRO A 23 14.13 -21.70 -12.12
C PRO A 23 14.32 -23.16 -11.69
N ASP A 24 13.32 -23.72 -11.01
CA ASP A 24 13.29 -25.13 -10.57
C ASP A 24 12.24 -25.96 -11.32
N GLU A 25 12.02 -27.20 -10.88
CA GLU A 25 11.09 -28.16 -11.49
C GLU A 25 9.61 -27.76 -11.43
N TRP A 26 9.24 -26.74 -10.63
CA TRP A 26 7.88 -26.23 -10.50
C TRP A 26 7.64 -24.88 -11.19
N GLY A 27 8.64 -24.32 -11.87
CA GLY A 27 8.53 -23.09 -12.67
C GLY A 27 9.08 -21.85 -11.97
N ASP A 28 8.41 -20.71 -12.11
CA ASP A 28 8.87 -19.44 -11.54
C ASP A 28 8.57 -19.35 -10.03
N LEU A 29 9.51 -19.88 -9.23
CA LEU A 29 9.50 -19.78 -7.77
C LEU A 29 9.41 -18.33 -7.29
N ALA A 30 9.93 -17.34 -8.03
CA ALA A 30 9.86 -15.95 -7.63
C ALA A 30 8.41 -15.43 -7.70
N SER A 31 7.68 -15.75 -8.77
CA SER A 31 6.24 -15.47 -8.86
C SER A 31 5.44 -16.20 -7.77
N PHE A 32 5.74 -17.46 -7.50
CA PHE A 32 5.05 -18.23 -6.45
C PHE A 32 5.32 -17.64 -5.05
N ARG A 33 6.57 -17.27 -4.74
CA ARG A 33 6.94 -16.61 -3.48
C ARG A 33 6.33 -15.23 -3.37
N GLN A 34 6.24 -14.46 -4.45
CA GLN A 34 5.59 -13.16 -4.44
C GLN A 34 4.06 -13.29 -4.20
N ALA A 35 3.46 -14.40 -4.62
CA ALA A 35 2.07 -14.73 -4.34
C ALA A 35 1.87 -15.30 -2.91
N ALA A 36 2.85 -16.05 -2.40
CA ALA A 36 2.84 -16.67 -1.07
C ALA A 36 3.51 -15.82 0.03
N ALA A 37 3.97 -14.62 -0.31
CA ALA A 37 4.64 -13.72 0.62
C ALA A 37 3.70 -13.38 1.79
N PRO A 38 4.21 -13.38 3.04
CA PRO A 38 3.37 -13.08 4.20
C PRO A 38 2.83 -11.65 4.12
N ILE A 39 1.57 -11.47 4.52
CA ILE A 39 0.96 -10.16 4.66
C ILE A 39 1.56 -9.49 5.90
N VAL A 40 2.32 -8.41 5.71
CA VAL A 40 2.92 -7.65 6.82
C VAL A 40 1.85 -6.92 7.63
N GLY A 41 0.84 -6.38 6.95
CA GLY A 41 -0.26 -5.68 7.60
C GLY A 41 -1.40 -5.36 6.63
N VAL A 42 -2.55 -5.00 7.20
CA VAL A 42 -3.76 -4.61 6.46
C VAL A 42 -4.32 -3.34 7.07
N GLY A 43 -4.81 -2.46 6.22
CA GLY A 43 -5.50 -1.24 6.63
C GLY A 43 -6.77 -1.04 5.82
N ILE A 44 -7.80 -0.53 6.48
CA ILE A 44 -9.08 -0.18 5.86
C ILE A 44 -9.49 1.21 6.30
N ASP A 45 -10.01 1.99 5.35
CA ASP A 45 -10.59 3.29 5.61
C ASP A 45 -11.76 3.56 4.67
N ALA A 46 -12.74 4.32 5.16
CA ALA A 46 -13.94 4.69 4.42
C ALA A 46 -14.23 6.17 4.63
N VAL A 47 -14.43 6.89 3.53
CA VAL A 47 -14.59 8.35 3.53
C VAL A 47 -15.91 8.69 2.85
N GLU A 48 -16.78 9.37 3.58
CA GLU A 48 -18.02 9.93 3.01
C GLU A 48 -17.70 11.17 2.17
N ALA A 49 -18.03 11.13 0.88
CA ALA A 49 -17.64 12.16 -0.08
C ALA A 49 -18.21 13.54 0.25
N ASP A 50 -19.46 13.65 0.70
CA ASP A 50 -20.07 14.96 1.00
C ASP A 50 -19.46 15.57 2.27
N ARG A 51 -19.17 14.78 3.30
CA ARG A 51 -18.38 15.22 4.45
C ARG A 51 -16.98 15.67 4.04
N PHE A 52 -16.33 14.94 3.15
CA PHE A 52 -15.01 15.33 2.65
C PHE A 52 -15.07 16.67 1.88
N ARG A 53 -16.11 16.86 1.05
CA ARG A 53 -16.37 18.13 0.35
C ARG A 53 -16.43 19.30 1.32
N ARG A 54 -17.26 19.18 2.36
CA ARG A 54 -17.42 20.22 3.39
C ARG A 54 -16.10 20.54 4.09
N CYS A 55 -15.23 19.55 4.28
CA CYS A 55 -13.90 19.77 4.87
C CYS A 55 -12.99 20.57 3.93
N LEU A 56 -12.97 20.25 2.64
CA LEU A 56 -12.18 20.98 1.64
C LEU A 56 -12.66 22.43 1.49
N GLU A 57 -13.98 22.64 1.44
CA GLU A 57 -14.59 23.98 1.34
C GLU A 57 -14.29 24.84 2.58
N ARG A 58 -14.34 24.25 3.78
CA ARG A 58 -14.08 24.96 5.04
C ARG A 58 -12.61 25.33 5.24
N CYS A 59 -11.68 24.60 4.63
CA CYS A 59 -10.24 24.80 4.81
C CYS A 59 -9.54 24.96 3.46
N PRO A 60 -9.51 26.20 2.92
CA PRO A 60 -8.73 26.51 1.72
C PRO A 60 -7.26 26.11 1.91
N GLY A 61 -6.71 25.35 0.94
CA GLY A 61 -5.35 24.81 1.00
C GLY A 61 -5.23 23.41 1.61
N LEU A 62 -6.29 22.85 2.20
CA LEU A 62 -6.26 21.47 2.71
C LEU A 62 -5.94 20.46 1.61
N ALA A 63 -6.52 20.62 0.41
CA ALA A 63 -6.24 19.73 -0.72
C ALA A 63 -4.74 19.66 -1.06
N GLY A 64 -4.06 20.81 -1.15
CA GLY A 64 -2.62 20.87 -1.43
C GLY A 64 -1.74 20.29 -0.32
N ARG A 65 -2.23 20.22 0.92
CA ARG A 65 -1.55 19.56 2.04
C ARG A 65 -1.74 18.05 2.06
N LEU A 66 -2.82 17.54 1.48
CA LEU A 66 -3.19 16.12 1.50
C LEU A 66 -2.73 15.38 0.23
N PHE A 67 -2.68 16.06 -0.91
CA PHE A 67 -2.52 15.44 -2.21
C PHE A 67 -1.33 16.03 -2.96
N THR A 68 -0.61 15.18 -3.69
CA THR A 68 0.44 15.64 -4.60
C THR A 68 -0.18 16.34 -5.80
N GLU A 69 0.62 17.09 -6.56
CA GLU A 69 0.15 17.75 -7.79
C GLU A 69 -0.40 16.73 -8.80
N ALA A 70 0.21 15.54 -8.90
CA ALA A 70 -0.26 14.48 -9.79
C ALA A 70 -1.64 13.94 -9.39
N GLU A 71 -1.92 13.83 -8.08
CA GLU A 71 -3.22 13.39 -7.58
C GLU A 71 -4.31 14.44 -7.79
N LEU A 72 -3.99 15.71 -7.58
CA LEU A 72 -4.89 16.83 -7.86
C LEU A 72 -5.21 16.91 -9.36
N ALA A 73 -4.17 16.88 -10.21
CA ALA A 73 -4.32 16.89 -11.66
C ALA A 73 -5.11 15.67 -12.19
N TYR A 74 -5.07 14.53 -11.49
CA TYR A 74 -5.94 13.40 -11.81
C TYR A 74 -7.41 13.69 -11.47
N GLY A 75 -7.67 14.28 -10.30
CA GLY A 75 -9.03 14.65 -9.87
C GLY A 75 -9.69 15.63 -10.83
N GLU A 76 -8.92 16.61 -11.31
CA GLU A 76 -9.38 17.66 -12.24
C GLU A 76 -9.81 17.14 -13.63
N ARG A 77 -9.48 15.88 -13.97
CA ARG A 77 -9.95 15.25 -15.22
C ARG A 77 -11.44 14.91 -15.19
N PHE A 78 -12.09 15.05 -14.03
CA PHE A 78 -13.50 14.71 -13.82
C PHE A 78 -14.31 15.97 -13.48
N ALA A 79 -15.60 15.95 -13.83
CA ALA A 79 -16.50 17.07 -13.54
C ALA A 79 -16.63 17.35 -12.03
N ASP A 80 -16.58 16.31 -11.19
CA ASP A 80 -16.44 16.45 -9.73
C ASP A 80 -15.19 15.69 -9.26
N PRO A 81 -14.13 16.40 -8.80
CA PRO A 81 -12.92 15.77 -8.27
C PRO A 81 -13.15 15.12 -6.90
N THR A 82 -14.17 15.54 -6.14
CA THR A 82 -14.33 15.21 -4.71
C THR A 82 -14.35 13.70 -4.44
N PRO A 83 -15.12 12.86 -5.16
CA PRO A 83 -15.16 11.43 -4.88
C PRO A 83 -13.82 10.74 -5.16
N ARG A 84 -13.05 11.25 -6.13
CA ARG A 84 -11.72 10.72 -6.47
C ARG A 84 -10.71 11.08 -5.39
N LEU A 85 -10.73 12.32 -4.92
CA LEU A 85 -9.88 12.78 -3.83
C LEU A 85 -10.24 12.08 -2.51
N ALA A 86 -11.52 11.86 -2.21
CA ALA A 86 -11.98 11.11 -1.04
C ALA A 86 -11.46 9.66 -1.06
N GLY A 87 -11.55 8.96 -2.20
CA GLY A 87 -11.00 7.61 -2.34
C GLY A 87 -9.48 7.56 -2.18
N ARG A 88 -8.77 8.58 -2.67
CA ARG A 88 -7.30 8.70 -2.50
C ARG A 88 -6.93 8.96 -1.04
N PHE A 89 -7.68 9.83 -0.36
CA PHE A 89 -7.51 10.07 1.08
C PHE A 89 -7.70 8.77 1.87
N ALA A 90 -8.75 8.00 1.58
CA ALA A 90 -8.99 6.70 2.20
C ALA A 90 -7.84 5.71 1.96
N ALA A 91 -7.31 5.65 0.74
CA ALA A 91 -6.18 4.78 0.43
C ALA A 91 -4.90 5.17 1.19
N LYS A 92 -4.63 6.46 1.38
CA LYS A 92 -3.49 6.94 2.18
C LYS A 92 -3.65 6.60 3.66
N GLU A 93 -4.84 6.78 4.22
CA GLU A 93 -5.18 6.37 5.59
C GLU A 93 -5.07 4.86 5.78
N ALA A 94 -5.56 4.07 4.81
CA ALA A 94 -5.42 2.62 4.80
C ALA A 94 -3.93 2.21 4.79
N ALA A 95 -3.07 2.89 4.03
CA ALA A 95 -1.64 2.62 4.04
C ALA A 95 -0.98 2.92 5.41
N MET A 96 -1.34 4.04 6.05
CA MET A 96 -0.87 4.35 7.42
C MET A 96 -1.27 3.27 8.42
N LYS A 97 -2.52 2.77 8.32
CA LYS A 97 -3.05 1.71 9.18
C LYS A 97 -2.35 0.37 8.93
N ALA A 98 -2.10 0.02 7.66
CA ALA A 98 -1.41 -1.22 7.32
C ALA A 98 -0.01 -1.28 7.91
N LEU A 99 0.68 -0.15 8.04
CA LEU A 99 2.00 -0.05 8.68
C LEU A 99 1.92 0.02 10.22
N GLY A 100 0.75 0.23 10.82
CA GLY A 100 0.60 0.27 12.28
C GLY A 100 1.39 1.39 12.99
N VAL A 101 1.80 2.43 12.28
CA VAL A 101 2.70 3.49 12.81
C VAL A 101 1.97 4.67 13.45
N GLY A 102 0.63 4.71 13.34
CA GLY A 102 -0.20 5.81 13.84
C GLY A 102 -0.25 7.03 12.91
N LEU A 103 -1.22 7.92 13.15
CA LEU A 103 -1.43 9.14 12.35
C LEU A 103 -0.24 10.10 12.50
N GLY A 104 0.22 10.67 11.40
CA GLY A 104 1.32 11.64 11.37
C GLY A 104 2.73 11.04 11.46
N ALA A 105 2.86 9.71 11.41
CA ALA A 105 4.17 9.05 11.35
C ALA A 105 4.97 9.40 10.08
N PHE A 106 4.29 9.77 9.00
CA PHE A 106 4.87 10.27 7.75
C PHE A 106 3.91 11.29 7.12
N GLY A 107 4.41 12.06 6.14
CA GLY A 107 3.64 13.11 5.49
C GLY A 107 2.62 12.55 4.50
N TRP A 108 1.55 13.31 4.24
CA TRP A 108 0.54 12.91 3.24
C TRP A 108 1.10 12.73 1.83
N HIS A 109 2.16 13.45 1.48
CA HIS A 109 2.86 13.35 0.20
C HIS A 109 3.89 12.22 0.15
N ASP A 110 4.20 11.57 1.29
CA ASP A 110 5.06 10.38 1.30
C ASP A 110 4.35 9.14 0.73
N VAL A 111 3.02 9.21 0.59
CA VAL A 111 2.20 8.19 -0.07
C VAL A 111 1.38 8.86 -1.16
N GLU A 112 1.67 8.51 -2.41
CA GLU A 112 0.88 8.91 -3.58
C GLU A 112 0.09 7.71 -4.10
N VAL A 113 -1.20 7.91 -4.33
CA VAL A 113 -2.00 6.90 -5.03
C VAL A 113 -1.74 7.03 -6.52
N THR A 114 -1.27 5.97 -7.16
CA THR A 114 -0.99 5.96 -8.59
C THR A 114 -2.05 5.16 -9.33
N ARG A 115 -2.17 5.39 -10.64
CA ARG A 115 -3.06 4.58 -11.49
C ARG A 115 -2.42 4.42 -12.85
N THR A 116 -2.19 3.18 -13.25
CA THR A 116 -1.82 2.85 -14.63
C THR A 116 -3.06 2.88 -15.52
N VAL A 117 -2.86 3.17 -16.81
CA VAL A 117 -3.98 3.19 -17.78
C VAL A 117 -4.63 1.81 -17.82
N GLY A 118 -5.92 1.73 -17.49
CA GLY A 118 -6.68 0.48 -17.43
C GLY A 118 -6.35 -0.45 -16.23
N GLY A 119 -5.38 -0.09 -15.38
CA GLY A 119 -4.96 -0.91 -14.26
C GLY A 119 -5.65 -0.59 -12.93
N ALA A 120 -5.44 -1.48 -11.95
CA ALA A 120 -5.77 -1.26 -10.55
C ALA A 120 -4.95 -0.08 -9.98
N PRO A 121 -5.48 0.64 -8.97
CA PRO A 121 -4.71 1.66 -8.29
C PRO A 121 -3.48 1.04 -7.59
N GLY A 122 -2.36 1.77 -7.62
CA GLY A 122 -1.13 1.43 -6.91
C GLY A 122 -0.77 2.48 -5.87
N LEU A 123 0.30 2.24 -5.11
CA LEU A 123 0.89 3.23 -4.20
C LEU A 123 2.35 3.47 -4.59
N ALA A 124 2.71 4.73 -4.80
CA ALA A 124 4.10 5.18 -4.77
C ALA A 124 4.38 5.68 -3.35
N VAL A 125 5.31 5.02 -2.67
CA VAL A 125 5.66 5.32 -1.28
C VAL A 125 7.10 5.79 -1.24
N VAL A 126 7.33 6.97 -0.67
CA VAL A 126 8.62 7.67 -0.66
C VAL A 126 8.94 8.19 0.74
N GLY A 127 10.15 8.75 0.91
CA GLY A 127 10.56 9.44 2.12
C GLY A 127 10.38 8.58 3.37
N ARG A 128 9.82 9.19 4.43
CA ARG A 128 9.68 8.52 5.73
C ARG A 128 8.74 7.32 5.68
N ALA A 129 7.72 7.33 4.82
CA ALA A 129 6.83 6.19 4.65
C ALA A 129 7.57 4.98 4.07
N ALA A 130 8.47 5.21 3.10
CA ALA A 130 9.28 4.15 2.50
C ALA A 130 10.27 3.56 3.52
N ASP A 131 10.91 4.40 4.34
CA ASP A 131 11.82 3.95 5.40
C ASP A 131 11.10 3.05 6.43
N LEU A 132 9.89 3.44 6.84
CA LEU A 132 9.08 2.67 7.78
C LEU A 132 8.60 1.35 7.18
N ALA A 133 8.15 1.39 5.93
CA ALA A 133 7.76 0.19 5.17
C ALA A 133 8.93 -0.80 5.05
N GLY A 134 10.12 -0.30 4.69
CA GLY A 134 11.34 -1.11 4.58
C GLY A 134 11.75 -1.76 5.91
N ARG A 135 11.67 -1.03 7.03
CA ARG A 135 11.94 -1.58 8.38
C ARG A 135 11.00 -2.71 8.77
N GLN A 136 9.79 -2.75 8.20
CA GLN A 136 8.80 -3.80 8.44
C GLN A 136 8.84 -4.91 7.38
N GLY A 137 9.76 -4.85 6.40
CA GLY A 137 9.87 -5.83 5.33
C GLY A 137 8.77 -5.73 4.27
N VAL A 138 8.09 -4.58 4.15
CA VAL A 138 7.09 -4.36 3.10
C VAL A 138 7.79 -4.15 1.77
N VAL A 139 7.55 -5.07 0.83
CA VAL A 139 8.13 -5.05 -0.52
C VAL A 139 7.13 -4.71 -1.61
N ALA A 140 5.82 -4.78 -1.32
CA ALA A 140 4.77 -4.50 -2.28
C ALA A 140 3.49 -4.02 -1.57
N TRP A 141 2.71 -3.20 -2.27
CA TRP A 141 1.39 -2.71 -1.85
C TRP A 141 0.31 -3.26 -2.78
N ARG A 142 -0.81 -3.68 -2.20
CA ARG A 142 -1.98 -4.20 -2.93
C ARG A 142 -3.25 -3.55 -2.40
N GLY A 143 -4.22 -3.32 -3.27
CA GLY A 143 -5.54 -2.74 -2.96
C GLY A 143 -6.64 -3.44 -3.74
#